data_AF-A0A2V7TUP2-F1
#
_entry.id   AF-A0A2V7TUP2-F1
#
_cell.length_a   1.000
_cell.length_b   1.000
_cell.length_c   1.000
_cell.angle_alpha   90.00
_cell.angle_beta   90.00
_cell.angle_gamma   90.00
#
_symmetry.space_group_name_H-M   'P 1'
#
loop_
_entity.id
_entity.type
_entity.pdbx_description
1 polymer ?
#
loop_
_entity_poly.entity_id
_entity_poly.type
_entity_poly.pdbx_seq_one_letter_code
_entity_poly.pdbx_strand_id
1 'polypeptide(L)'
;MFGKRVSEYLAFQKVWLAIIAAVGLARLGLSLAGLPDRTVMFLSMTVVGWAAIIYYGVAVHTKGFGSYKQLLPLMLFQMVLVQSIAVAGILLAIAGFPNIYAAPEYSGPPFARSANQWSHALAHLTIGIVVPVLLGWGVASVVLLITKRVARRPAVA
;
A
#
# COMPACT_ATOMS: atom_id res chain seq x y z
N MET A 1 -2.85 -8.63 18.16
CA MET A 1 -2.25 -9.31 17.00
C MET A 1 -0.79 -9.64 17.27
N PHE A 2 -0.45 -10.93 17.31
CA PHE A 2 0.92 -11.42 17.55
C PHE A 2 1.63 -10.81 18.79
N GLY A 3 0.90 -10.68 19.91
CA GLY A 3 1.43 -10.15 21.17
C GLY A 3 1.51 -8.62 21.26
N LYS A 4 0.99 -7.88 20.27
CA LYS A 4 0.86 -6.42 20.30
C LYS A 4 -0.58 -5.97 20.07
N ARG A 5 -0.95 -4.81 20.61
CA ARG A 5 -2.24 -4.13 20.38
C ARG A 5 -2.27 -3.53 18.98
N VAL A 6 -3.46 -3.42 18.38
CA VAL A 6 -3.63 -2.79 17.05
C VAL A 6 -3.11 -1.35 17.06
N SER A 7 -3.37 -0.60 18.14
CA SER A 7 -2.87 0.78 18.31
C SER A 7 -1.35 0.89 18.26
N GLU A 8 -0.60 -0.12 18.69
CA GLU A 8 0.87 -0.12 18.58
C GLU A 8 1.33 -0.19 17.13
N TYR A 9 0.68 -1.02 16.30
CA TYR A 9 0.97 -1.09 14.87
C TYR A 9 0.62 0.21 14.16
N LEU A 10 -0.56 0.77 14.43
CA LEU A 10 -0.98 2.04 13.83
C LEU A 10 -0.04 3.18 14.25
N ALA A 11 0.34 3.26 15.54
CA ALA A 11 1.29 4.25 16.02
C ALA A 11 2.67 4.10 15.39
N PHE A 12 3.16 2.87 15.23
CA PHE A 12 4.41 2.57 14.56
C PHE A 12 4.37 2.91 13.07
N GLN A 13 3.22 2.74 12.43
CA GLN A 13 3.05 2.90 10.99
C GLN A 13 2.58 4.29 10.54
N LYS A 14 2.12 5.13 11.48
CA LYS A 14 1.32 6.34 11.22
C LYS A 14 1.86 7.27 10.14
N VAL A 15 3.18 7.46 10.09
CA VAL A 15 3.80 8.39 9.15
C VAL A 15 3.62 7.89 7.72
N TRP A 16 3.92 6.62 7.47
CA TRP A 16 3.74 6.04 6.13
C TRP A 16 2.26 5.91 5.76
N LEU A 17 1.38 5.60 6.71
CA LEU A 17 -0.06 5.63 6.45
C LEU A 17 -0.52 7.04 6.05
N ALA A 18 -0.05 8.08 6.74
CA ALA A 18 -0.37 9.47 6.40
C ALA A 18 0.16 9.86 5.02
N ILE A 19 1.38 9.47 4.65
CA ILE A 19 1.95 9.76 3.32
C ILE A 19 1.15 9.04 2.23
N ILE A 20 0.80 7.77 2.42
CA ILE A 20 -0.01 7.00 1.46
C ILE A 20 -1.37 7.66 1.29
N ALA A 21 -2.03 8.04 2.40
CA ALA A 21 -3.30 8.75 2.35
C ALA A 21 -3.17 10.09 1.62
N ALA A 22 -2.15 10.89 1.93
CA ALA A 22 -1.92 12.18 1.28
C ALA A 22 -1.70 12.03 -0.23
N VAL A 23 -0.85 11.08 -0.65
CA VAL A 23 -0.59 10.82 -2.08
C VAL A 23 -1.84 10.31 -2.78
N GLY A 24 -2.56 9.36 -2.18
CA GLY A 24 -3.78 8.80 -2.75
C GLY A 24 -4.91 9.80 -2.91
N LEU A 25 -5.15 10.60 -1.87
CA LEU A 25 -6.19 11.63 -1.87
C LEU A 25 -5.82 12.82 -2.76
N ALA A 26 -4.55 13.23 -2.80
CA ALA A 26 -4.08 14.25 -3.74
C ALA A 26 -4.26 13.78 -5.19
N ARG A 27 -3.90 12.52 -5.48
CA ARG A 27 -4.13 11.91 -6.80
C ARG A 27 -5.61 11.94 -7.18
N LEU A 28 -6.49 11.54 -6.26
CA LEU A 28 -7.94 11.55 -6.49
C LEU A 28 -8.45 12.97 -6.73
N GLY A 29 -8.13 13.91 -5.83
CA GLY A 29 -8.60 15.29 -5.88
C GLY A 29 -8.14 16.03 -7.13
N LEU A 30 -6.88 15.87 -7.54
CA LEU A 30 -6.36 16.49 -8.77
C LEU A 30 -7.03 15.92 -10.02
N SER A 31 -7.28 14.60 -10.06
CA SER A 31 -8.00 13.99 -11.18
C SER A 31 -9.45 14.47 -11.26
N LEU A 32 -10.15 14.57 -10.13
CA LEU A 32 -11.51 15.14 -10.05
C LEU A 32 -11.55 16.63 -10.41
N ALA A 33 -10.46 17.37 -10.19
CA ALA A 33 -10.30 18.76 -10.64
C ALA A 33 -10.02 18.89 -12.15
N GLY A 34 -10.00 17.78 -12.90
CA GLY A 34 -9.82 17.77 -14.35
C GLY A 34 -8.38 17.82 -14.81
N LEU A 35 -7.39 17.62 -13.93
CA LEU A 35 -6.00 17.53 -14.38
C LEU A 35 -5.79 16.27 -15.22
N PRO A 36 -4.98 16.35 -16.30
CA PRO A 36 -4.69 15.20 -17.14
C PRO A 36 -4.00 14.07 -16.38
N ASP A 37 -4.36 12.82 -16.71
CA ASP A 37 -3.78 11.63 -16.05
C ASP A 37 -2.24 11.57 -16.15
N ARG A 38 -1.66 12.04 -17.25
CA ARG A 38 -0.19 12.15 -17.42
C ARG A 38 0.51 13.01 -16.36
N THR A 39 -0.22 13.94 -15.76
CA THR A 39 0.29 14.80 -14.68
C THR A 39 0.09 14.12 -13.34
N VAL A 40 -1.10 13.52 -13.14
CA VAL A 40 -1.52 12.97 -11.86
C VAL A 40 -0.89 11.59 -11.58
N MET A 41 -0.44 10.87 -12.61
CA MET A 41 0.17 9.54 -12.49
C MET A 41 1.42 9.47 -11.61
N PHE A 42 2.14 10.58 -11.44
CA PHE A 42 3.33 10.64 -10.59
C PHE A 42 3.01 10.52 -9.09
N LEU A 43 1.76 10.76 -8.69
CA LEU A 43 1.28 10.53 -7.33
C LEU A 43 0.90 9.05 -7.13
N SER A 44 1.91 8.18 -7.12
CA SER A 44 1.71 6.72 -7.08
C SER A 44 1.75 6.15 -5.66
N MET A 45 0.57 5.76 -5.13
CA MET A 45 0.48 4.98 -3.87
C MET A 45 1.26 3.67 -3.94
N THR A 46 1.38 3.06 -5.13
CA THR A 46 2.14 1.82 -5.32
C THR A 46 3.62 2.04 -5.00
N VAL A 47 4.23 3.11 -5.51
CA VAL A 47 5.64 3.44 -5.25
C VAL A 47 5.86 3.72 -3.76
N VAL A 48 4.99 4.54 -3.16
CA VAL A 48 5.05 4.85 -1.72
C VAL A 48 4.87 3.59 -0.88
N GLY A 49 3.94 2.72 -1.26
CA GLY A 49 3.69 1.44 -0.60
C GLY A 49 4.90 0.52 -0.63
N TRP A 50 5.59 0.41 -1.77
CA TRP A 50 6.84 -0.35 -1.87
C TRP A 50 7.96 0.23 -1.01
N ALA A 51 8.11 1.55 -0.98
CA ALA A 51 9.08 2.21 -0.10
C ALA A 51 8.78 1.91 1.38
N ALA A 52 7.50 1.94 1.78
CA ALA A 52 7.07 1.58 3.12
C ALA A 52 7.36 0.10 3.46
N ILE A 53 7.10 -0.84 2.53
CA ILE A 53 7.40 -2.27 2.69
C ILE A 53 8.89 -2.47 3.01
N ILE A 54 9.78 -1.85 2.22
CA ILE A 54 11.23 -1.92 2.42
C ILE A 54 11.61 -1.30 3.76
N TYR A 55 11.09 -0.10 4.05
CA TYR A 55 11.35 0.59 5.31
C TYR A 55 10.97 -0.27 6.53
N TYR A 56 9.80 -0.90 6.54
CA TYR A 56 9.38 -1.74 7.67
C TYR A 56 10.15 -3.05 7.78
N GLY A 57 10.63 -3.61 6.66
CA GLY A 57 11.59 -4.71 6.69
C GLY A 57 12.83 -4.39 7.53
N VAL A 58 13.32 -3.15 7.46
CA VAL A 58 14.45 -2.67 8.28
C VAL A 58 13.99 -2.27 9.68
N ALA A 59 12.99 -1.38 9.76
CA ALA A 59 12.58 -0.71 10.98
C ALA A 59 12.06 -1.67 12.06
N VAL A 60 11.42 -2.78 11.66
CA VAL A 60 10.93 -3.77 12.62
C VAL A 60 12.06 -4.36 13.47
N HIS A 61 13.25 -4.54 12.89
CA HIS A 61 14.43 -4.97 13.64
C HIS A 61 15.11 -3.82 14.38
N THR A 62 15.45 -2.74 13.66
CA THR A 62 16.30 -1.68 14.21
C THR A 62 15.62 -0.85 15.29
N LYS A 63 14.28 -0.79 15.29
CA LYS A 63 13.48 -0.12 16.33
C LYS A 63 12.92 -1.09 17.38
N GLY A 64 13.34 -2.36 17.36
CA GLY A 64 12.88 -3.37 18.33
C GLY A 64 11.38 -3.65 18.30
N PHE A 65 10.69 -3.34 17.19
CA PHE A 65 9.23 -3.48 17.13
C PHE A 65 8.79 -4.95 17.08
N GLY A 66 9.58 -5.85 16.48
CA GLY A 66 9.25 -7.27 16.47
C GLY A 66 10.04 -8.10 15.47
N SER A 67 9.36 -9.08 14.88
CA SER A 67 9.93 -10.05 13.93
C SER A 67 8.99 -10.28 12.75
N TYR A 68 9.23 -11.33 11.96
CA TYR A 68 8.51 -11.64 10.72
C TYR A 68 6.98 -11.62 10.86
N LYS A 69 6.43 -12.13 11.96
CA LYS A 69 4.98 -12.13 12.20
C LYS A 69 4.38 -10.73 12.37
N GLN A 70 5.13 -9.77 12.91
CA GLN A 70 4.68 -8.38 13.04
C GLN A 70 4.69 -7.61 11.72
N LEU A 71 5.39 -8.09 10.68
CA LEU A 71 5.31 -7.47 9.35
C LEU A 71 3.93 -7.67 8.73
N LEU A 72 3.28 -8.83 8.95
CA LEU A 72 2.01 -9.15 8.30
C LEU A 72 0.88 -8.12 8.63
N PRO A 73 0.64 -7.73 9.91
CA PRO A 73 -0.31 -6.66 10.21
C PRO A 73 0.06 -5.30 9.60
N LEU A 74 1.35 -4.96 9.52
CA LEU A 74 1.79 -3.70 8.89
C LEU A 74 1.45 -3.67 7.40
N MET A 75 1.66 -4.81 6.71
CA MET A 75 1.27 -4.94 5.29
C MET A 75 -0.24 -4.87 5.12
N LEU A 76 -0.99 -5.52 6.03
CA LEU A 76 -2.45 -5.51 6.01
C LEU A 76 -3.00 -4.09 6.15
N PHE A 77 -2.59 -3.33 7.16
CA PHE A 77 -3.10 -1.97 7.36
C PHE A 77 -2.74 -1.04 6.21
N GLN A 78 -1.55 -1.20 5.63
CA GLN A 78 -1.15 -0.47 4.44
C GLN A 78 -2.08 -0.78 3.25
N MET A 79 -2.32 -2.06 2.97
CA MET A 79 -3.14 -2.44 1.82
C MET A 79 -4.60 -2.12 2.02
N VAL A 80 -5.14 -2.27 3.22
CA VAL A 80 -6.51 -1.81 3.51
C VAL A 80 -6.65 -0.34 3.17
N LEU A 81 -5.71 0.52 3.59
CA LEU A 81 -5.75 1.95 3.27
C LEU A 81 -5.68 2.21 1.76
N VAL A 82 -4.71 1.62 1.06
CA VAL A 82 -4.53 1.79 -0.40
C VAL A 82 -5.80 1.38 -1.14
N GLN A 83 -6.36 0.21 -0.79
CA GLN A 83 -7.53 -0.35 -1.45
C GLN A 83 -8.80 0.42 -1.09
N SER A 84 -8.94 0.95 0.12
CA SER A 84 -10.06 1.83 0.47
C SER A 84 -10.07 3.11 -0.38
N ILE A 85 -8.90 3.72 -0.62
CA ILE A 85 -8.81 4.91 -1.48
C ILE A 85 -9.13 4.57 -2.94
N ALA A 86 -8.59 3.47 -3.45
CA ALA A 86 -8.86 3.02 -4.82
C ALA A 86 -10.36 2.71 -5.03
N VAL A 87 -10.97 1.96 -4.10
CA VAL A 87 -12.40 1.64 -4.13
C VAL A 87 -13.25 2.92 -4.04
N ALA A 88 -12.88 3.88 -3.19
CA ALA A 88 -13.58 5.17 -3.13
C ALA A 88 -13.54 5.90 -4.50
N GLY A 89 -12.38 5.93 -5.16
CA GLY A 89 -12.25 6.48 -6.52
C GLY A 89 -13.14 5.76 -7.55
N ILE A 90 -13.19 4.42 -7.50
CA ILE A 90 -14.05 3.63 -8.39
C ILE A 90 -15.53 3.89 -8.12
N LEU A 91 -15.95 3.96 -6.85
CA LEU A 91 -17.34 4.27 -6.48
C LEU A 91 -17.75 5.68 -6.95
N LEU A 92 -16.86 6.66 -6.89
CA LEU A 92 -17.09 7.99 -7.45
C LEU A 92 -17.24 7.94 -8.98
N ALA A 93 -16.45 7.13 -9.67
CA ALA A 93 -16.60 6.94 -11.11
C ALA A 93 -17.95 6.30 -11.48
N ILE A 94 -18.40 5.31 -10.70
CA ILE A 94 -19.75 4.72 -10.83
C ILE A 94 -20.84 5.79 -10.62
N ALA A 95 -20.63 6.72 -9.69
CA ALA A 95 -21.54 7.83 -9.42
C ALA A 95 -21.49 8.97 -10.46
N GLY A 96 -20.71 8.82 -11.54
CA GLY A 96 -20.64 9.82 -12.62
C GLY A 96 -19.51 10.84 -12.47
N PHE A 97 -18.50 10.57 -11.62
CA PHE A 97 -17.30 11.39 -11.48
C PHE A 97 -16.06 10.65 -11.99
N PRO A 98 -15.80 10.65 -13.33
CA PRO A 98 -14.63 10.00 -13.91
C PRO A 98 -13.34 10.48 -13.24
N ASN A 99 -12.44 9.53 -12.96
CA ASN A 99 -11.15 9.82 -12.35
C ASN A 99 -10.15 8.69 -12.61
N ILE A 100 -8.88 8.96 -12.31
CA ILE A 100 -7.75 8.09 -12.62
C ILE A 100 -7.79 6.70 -11.97
N TYR A 101 -8.57 6.49 -10.90
CA TYR A 101 -8.70 5.16 -10.26
C TYR A 101 -9.62 4.20 -11.02
N ALA A 102 -10.47 4.71 -11.91
CA ALA A 102 -11.30 3.91 -12.79
C ALA A 102 -10.77 3.89 -14.24
N ALA A 103 -9.66 4.59 -14.51
CA ALA A 103 -9.09 4.73 -15.84
C ALA A 103 -8.46 3.40 -16.33
N PRO A 104 -8.79 2.94 -17.56
CA PRO A 104 -8.39 1.63 -18.09
C PRO A 104 -6.88 1.35 -18.02
N GLU A 105 -6.06 2.37 -18.22
CA GLU A 105 -4.59 2.28 -18.24
C GLU A 105 -4.01 1.94 -16.86
N TYR A 106 -4.77 2.16 -15.79
CA TYR A 106 -4.33 1.97 -14.41
C TYR A 106 -5.05 0.83 -13.67
N SER A 107 -6.09 0.24 -14.26
CA SER A 107 -6.88 -0.84 -13.63
C SER A 107 -6.20 -2.22 -13.65
N GLY A 108 -5.15 -2.41 -14.46
CA GLY A 108 -4.38 -3.67 -14.57
C GLY A 108 -5.18 -4.86 -15.12
N PRO A 109 -4.56 -5.91 -15.69
CA PRO A 109 -5.29 -7.10 -16.15
C PRO A 109 -5.96 -7.86 -14.97
N PRO A 110 -7.19 -8.39 -15.13
CA PRO A 110 -8.05 -8.37 -16.32
C PRO A 110 -8.95 -7.13 -16.44
N PHE A 111 -8.90 -6.19 -15.48
CA PHE A 111 -9.82 -5.06 -15.38
C PHE A 111 -9.44 -3.84 -16.24
N ALA A 112 -8.25 -3.85 -16.84
CA ALA A 112 -7.79 -2.85 -17.82
C ALA A 112 -8.76 -2.65 -18.99
N ARG A 113 -9.72 -3.57 -19.18
CA ARG A 113 -10.82 -3.46 -20.17
C ARG A 113 -12.19 -3.84 -19.59
N SER A 114 -12.34 -3.94 -18.26
CA SER A 114 -13.63 -4.28 -17.66
C SER A 114 -14.55 -3.07 -17.74
N ALA A 115 -15.63 -3.18 -18.54
CA ALA A 115 -16.72 -2.22 -18.52
C ALA A 115 -17.48 -2.22 -17.17
N ASN A 116 -17.32 -3.27 -16.37
CA ASN A 116 -17.99 -3.40 -15.09
C ASN A 116 -17.10 -2.88 -13.95
N GLN A 117 -17.39 -1.66 -13.49
CA GLN A 117 -16.68 -1.03 -12.37
C GLN A 117 -17.01 -1.69 -11.02
N TRP A 118 -18.13 -2.40 -10.89
CA TRP A 118 -18.43 -3.16 -9.67
C TRP A 118 -17.51 -4.37 -9.50
N SER A 119 -17.22 -5.09 -10.59
CA SER A 119 -16.25 -6.20 -10.54
C SER A 119 -14.85 -5.70 -10.25
N HIS A 120 -14.48 -4.52 -10.77
CA HIS A 120 -13.22 -3.86 -10.47
C HIS A 120 -13.10 -3.50 -8.98
N ALA A 121 -14.13 -2.86 -8.40
CA ALA A 121 -14.17 -2.57 -6.96
C ALA A 121 -14.06 -3.85 -6.11
N LEU A 122 -14.79 -4.91 -6.47
CA LEU A 122 -14.74 -6.20 -5.77
C LEU A 122 -13.35 -6.84 -5.83
N ALA A 123 -12.65 -6.72 -6.96
CA ALA A 123 -11.28 -7.21 -7.09
C ALA A 123 -10.32 -6.50 -6.13
N HIS A 124 -10.49 -5.18 -5.93
CA HIS A 124 -9.72 -4.44 -4.93
C HIS A 124 -9.99 -4.94 -3.51
N LEU A 125 -11.24 -5.28 -3.17
CA LEU A 125 -11.65 -5.76 -1.85
C LEU A 125 -11.29 -7.24 -1.58
N THR A 126 -10.86 -7.99 -2.59
CA THR A 126 -10.55 -9.41 -2.48
C THR A 126 -9.07 -9.67 -2.79
N ILE A 127 -8.77 -9.99 -4.06
CA ILE A 127 -7.44 -10.35 -4.54
C ILE A 127 -6.45 -9.19 -4.31
N GLY A 128 -6.90 -7.96 -4.50
CA GLY A 128 -6.09 -6.76 -4.32
C GLY A 128 -5.71 -6.45 -2.87
N ILE A 129 -6.37 -7.06 -1.87
CA ILE A 129 -5.88 -7.04 -0.48
C ILE A 129 -4.96 -8.24 -0.25
N VAL A 130 -5.45 -9.45 -0.53
CA VAL A 130 -4.77 -10.69 -0.12
C VAL A 130 -3.39 -10.83 -0.78
N VAL A 131 -3.32 -10.69 -2.10
CA VAL A 131 -2.07 -10.94 -2.85
C VAL A 131 -0.99 -9.91 -2.50
N PRO A 132 -1.25 -8.59 -2.52
CA PRO A 132 -0.24 -7.59 -2.16
C PRO A 132 0.21 -7.67 -0.69
N VAL A 133 -0.68 -8.05 0.24
CA VAL A 133 -0.30 -8.26 1.64
C VAL A 133 0.73 -9.39 1.77
N LEU A 134 0.47 -10.54 1.13
CA LEU A 134 1.39 -11.68 1.17
C LEU A 134 2.70 -11.39 0.45
N LEU A 135 2.64 -10.74 -0.72
CA LEU A 135 3.82 -10.34 -1.47
C LEU A 135 4.67 -9.34 -0.68
N GLY A 136 4.06 -8.28 -0.15
CA GLY A 136 4.74 -7.28 0.67
C GLY A 136 5.32 -7.89 1.93
N TRP A 137 4.62 -8.83 2.56
CA TRP A 137 5.12 -9.56 3.72
C TRP A 137 6.36 -10.40 3.38
N GLY A 138 6.34 -11.10 2.24
CA GLY A 138 7.49 -11.85 1.73
C GLY A 138 8.70 -10.95 1.49
N VAL A 139 8.52 -9.83 0.77
CA VAL A 139 9.60 -8.89 0.47
C VAL A 139 10.15 -8.24 1.75
N ALA A 140 9.29 -7.74 2.63
CA ALA A 140 9.72 -7.16 3.91
C ALA A 140 10.43 -8.20 4.78
N SER A 141 10.03 -9.47 4.72
CA SER A 141 10.72 -10.56 5.42
C SER A 141 12.12 -10.81 4.88
N VAL A 142 12.32 -10.77 3.56
CA VAL A 142 13.66 -10.85 2.96
C VAL A 142 14.52 -9.66 3.41
N VAL A 143 13.98 -8.44 3.39
CA VAL A 143 14.68 -7.24 3.87
C VAL A 143 15.04 -7.39 5.35
N LEU A 144 14.13 -7.90 6.18
CA LEU A 144 14.37 -8.16 7.61
C LEU A 144 15.48 -9.19 7.82
N LEU A 145 15.50 -10.27 7.03
CA LEU A 145 16.55 -11.29 7.07
C LEU A 145 17.91 -10.68 6.77
N ILE A 146 18.01 -9.89 5.69
CA ILE A 146 19.23 -9.18 5.32
C ILE A 146 19.66 -8.23 6.44
N THR A 147 18.73 -7.42 6.96
CA THR A 147 19.00 -6.45 8.03
C THR A 147 19.56 -7.14 9.27
N LYS A 148 18.95 -8.24 9.72
CA LYS A 148 19.45 -9.04 10.86
C LYS A 148 20.84 -9.62 10.60
N ARG A 149 21.13 -10.05 9.37
CA ARG A 149 22.43 -10.63 9.01
C ARG A 149 23.54 -9.57 8.99
N VAL A 150 23.25 -8.38 8.49
CA VAL A 150 24.20 -7.26 8.48
C VAL A 150 24.47 -6.78 9.91
N ALA A 151 23.44 -6.60 10.73
CA ALA A 151 23.57 -6.13 12.11
C ALA A 151 24.33 -7.10 13.04
N ARG A 152 24.35 -8.41 12.71
CA ARG A 152 25.07 -9.44 13.47
C ARG A 152 26.54 -9.56 13.11
N ARG A 153 27.00 -9.03 11.97
CA ARG A 153 28.42 -9.02 11.65
C ARG A 153 29.12 -8.03 12.59
N PRO A 154 30.19 -8.43 13.31
CA PRO A 154 31.02 -7.45 14.02
C PRO A 154 31.52 -6.44 12.99
N ALA A 155 31.49 -5.15 13.35
CA ALA A 155 32.30 -4.17 12.65
C ALA A 155 33.74 -4.70 12.73
N VAL A 156 34.30 -5.12 11.59
CA VAL A 156 35.72 -5.46 11.52
C VAL A 156 36.46 -4.17 11.88
N ALA A 157 37.14 -4.20 13.03
CA ALA A 157 37.99 -3.14 13.54
C ALA A 157 39.20 -2.91 12.63
#